data_AF-A0A5N1L2S9-F1
#
_entry.id   AF-A0A5N1L2S9-F1
#
_cell.length_a   1.000
_cell.length_b   1.000
_cell.length_c   1.000
_cell.angle_alpha   90.00
_cell.angle_beta   90.00
_cell.angle_gamma   90.00
#
_symmetry.space_group_name_H-M   'P 1'
#
loop_
_entity.id
_entity.type
_entity.pdbx_description
1 polymer ?
#
loop_
_entity_poly.entity_id
_entity_poly.type
_entity_poly.pdbx_seq_one_letter_code
_entity_poly.pdbx_strand_id
1 'polypeptide(L)'
;MSEIFSTVFSPSVGSTVELPSEFGRKDCGHFGGGQQGDGTFKISVVGRGEKSEYVVLSTDVGRTEVADRAEILGTDVADEKLYYAVPRSAYGGGE
;
A
#
# COMPACT_ATOMS: atom_id res chain seq x y z
N MET A 1 -22.60 -13.14 -2.83
CA MET A 1 -21.62 -12.99 -3.92
C MET A 1 -20.48 -12.19 -3.34
N SER A 2 -19.23 -12.64 -3.43
CA SER A 2 -18.11 -11.80 -2.98
C SER A 2 -17.87 -10.72 -4.02
N GLU A 3 -17.99 -9.46 -3.62
CA GLU A 3 -17.73 -8.31 -4.48
C GLU A 3 -16.24 -8.22 -4.80
N ILE A 4 -15.91 -7.86 -6.05
CA ILE A 4 -14.54 -7.61 -6.48
C ILE A 4 -14.28 -6.12 -6.31
N PHE A 5 -13.23 -5.79 -5.58
CA PHE A 5 -12.79 -4.42 -5.38
C PHE A 5 -11.46 -4.18 -6.07
N SER A 6 -11.32 -3.02 -6.70
CA SER A 6 -10.09 -2.55 -7.32
C SER A 6 -9.88 -1.10 -6.94
N THR A 7 -8.73 -0.78 -6.37
CA THR A 7 -8.34 0.60 -6.07
C THR A 7 -6.95 0.89 -6.60
N VAL A 8 -6.74 2.12 -7.04
CA VAL A 8 -5.45 2.63 -7.47
C VAL A 8 -5.21 3.93 -6.71
N PHE A 9 -4.10 4.01 -5.99
CA PHE A 9 -3.76 5.17 -5.19
C PHE A 9 -2.26 5.43 -5.23
N SER A 10 -1.88 6.69 -5.01
CA SER A 10 -0.49 7.04 -4.75
C SER A 10 -0.25 6.84 -3.25
N PRO A 11 0.72 5.98 -2.84
CA PRO A 11 0.95 5.77 -1.44
C PRO A 11 1.51 7.04 -0.81
N SER A 12 0.96 7.40 0.35
CA SER A 12 1.43 8.52 1.16
C SER A 12 1.51 8.02 2.60
N VAL A 13 2.70 8.14 3.19
CA VAL A 13 2.97 7.60 4.53
C VAL A 13 2.03 8.27 5.54
N GLY A 14 1.36 7.46 6.36
CA GLY A 14 0.38 7.91 7.35
C GLY A 14 -1.01 8.20 6.77
N SER A 15 -1.21 8.08 5.45
CA SER A 15 -2.53 8.19 4.85
C SER A 15 -3.33 6.91 4.99
N THR A 16 -4.65 7.04 5.09
CA THR A 16 -5.59 5.92 5.13
C THR A 16 -6.12 5.61 3.73
N VAL A 17 -6.27 4.33 3.43
CA VAL A 17 -6.82 3.81 2.17
C VAL A 17 -7.80 2.68 2.45
N GLU A 18 -8.87 2.60 1.67
CA GLU A 18 -9.80 1.47 1.71
C GLU A 18 -9.29 0.34 0.82
N LEU A 19 -9.06 -0.83 1.43
CA LEU A 19 -8.58 -2.04 0.74
C LEU A 19 -9.54 -3.22 1.01
N PRO A 20 -9.58 -4.21 0.12
CA PRO A 20 -10.40 -5.39 0.33
C PRO A 20 -9.82 -6.25 1.46
N SER A 21 -10.67 -6.95 2.20
CA SER A 21 -10.24 -7.89 3.24
C SER A 21 -9.42 -9.06 2.68
N GLU A 22 -9.67 -9.47 1.44
CA GLU A 22 -8.90 -10.50 0.74
C GLU A 22 -8.13 -9.88 -0.44
N PHE A 23 -6.80 -9.81 -0.30
CA PHE A 23 -5.92 -9.31 -1.36
C PHE A 23 -5.74 -10.38 -2.44
N GLY A 24 -6.10 -10.05 -3.68
CA GLY A 24 -5.95 -10.94 -4.83
C GLY A 24 -4.68 -10.65 -5.63
N ARG A 25 -4.62 -9.47 -6.25
CA ARG A 25 -3.48 -9.02 -7.06
C ARG A 25 -3.06 -7.62 -6.61
N LYS A 26 -1.75 -7.44 -6.43
CA LYS A 26 -1.11 -6.17 -6.14
C LYS A 26 -0.17 -5.85 -7.28
N ASP A 27 -0.19 -4.62 -7.76
CA ASP A 27 0.65 -4.12 -8.83
C ASP A 27 1.12 -2.71 -8.46
N CYS A 28 2.38 -2.39 -8.71
CA CYS A 28 2.92 -1.07 -8.39
C CYS A 28 3.86 -0.62 -9.49
N GLY A 29 3.87 0.69 -9.76
CA GLY A 29 4.70 1.24 -10.80
C GLY A 29 4.89 2.74 -10.67
N HIS A 30 6.01 3.22 -11.21
CA HIS A 30 6.29 4.63 -11.37
C HIS A 30 5.65 5.13 -12.66
N PHE A 31 4.70 6.06 -12.55
CA PHE A 31 4.00 6.64 -13.70
C PHE A 31 4.31 8.12 -13.81
N GLY A 32 4.73 8.55 -15.02
CA GLY A 32 5.38 9.85 -15.16
C GLY A 32 6.80 9.80 -14.62
N GLY A 33 7.66 10.69 -15.08
CA GLY A 33 9.11 10.57 -14.88
C GLY A 33 9.87 10.53 -16.21
N GLY A 34 9.41 11.31 -17.20
CA GLY A 34 10.29 11.72 -18.29
C GLY A 34 11.50 12.50 -17.75
N GLN A 35 12.18 13.25 -18.62
CA GLN A 35 13.42 13.96 -18.33
C GLN A 35 13.41 14.96 -17.13
N GLN A 36 12.26 15.19 -16.49
CA GLN A 36 12.05 16.12 -15.36
C GLN A 36 11.88 15.48 -13.98
N GLY A 37 11.84 14.14 -13.83
CA GLY A 37 11.88 13.49 -12.51
C GLY A 37 10.61 13.57 -11.65
N ASP A 38 9.52 14.17 -12.13
CA ASP A 38 8.22 14.26 -11.40
C ASP A 38 7.38 12.98 -11.56
N GLY A 39 8.01 11.83 -11.29
CA GLY A 39 7.31 10.56 -11.38
C GLY A 39 6.45 10.31 -10.16
N THR A 40 5.20 9.87 -10.38
CA THR A 40 4.31 9.48 -9.29
C THR A 40 4.30 7.95 -9.16
N PHE A 41 4.75 7.45 -8.02
CA PHE A 41 4.58 6.03 -7.68
C PHE A 41 3.11 5.75 -7.38
N LYS A 42 2.56 4.70 -8.00
CA LYS A 42 1.16 4.28 -7.83
C LYS A 42 1.11 2.81 -7.48
N ILE A 43 0.17 2.47 -6.60
CA ILE A 43 -0.13 1.11 -6.18
C ILE A 43 -1.57 0.80 -6.58
N SER A 44 -1.76 -0.34 -7.23
CA SER A 44 -3.03 -0.92 -7.60
C SER A 44 -3.26 -2.19 -6.79
N VAL A 45 -4.40 -2.27 -6.11
CA VAL A 45 -4.81 -3.45 -5.35
C VAL A 45 -6.15 -3.92 -5.85
N VAL A 46 -6.21 -5.21 -6.21
CA VAL A 46 -7.42 -5.92 -6.60
C VAL A 46 -7.65 -7.05 -5.61
N GLY A 47 -8.88 -7.20 -5.13
CA GLY A 47 -9.22 -8.22 -4.16
C GLY A 47 -10.72 -8.45 -4.05
N ARG A 48 -11.10 -9.20 -3.03
CA ARG A 48 -12.50 -9.58 -2.78
C ARG A 48 -12.89 -9.34 -1.32
N GLY A 49 -14.19 -9.27 -1.09
CA GLY A 49 -14.75 -9.17 0.26
C GLY A 49 -15.04 -7.72 0.68
N GLU A 50 -15.16 -7.51 1.99
CA GLU A 50 -15.51 -6.21 2.56
C GLU A 50 -14.35 -5.22 2.42
N LYS A 51 -14.68 -3.93 2.34
CA LYS A 51 -13.66 -2.87 2.38
C LYS A 51 -13.33 -2.59 3.84
N SER A 52 -12.05 -2.44 4.13
CA SER A 52 -11.57 -2.01 5.44
C SER A 52 -10.56 -0.90 5.29
N GLU A 53 -10.47 -0.04 6.30
CA GLU A 53 -9.48 1.03 6.32
C GLU A 53 -8.12 0.48 6.74
N TYR A 54 -7.10 0.80 5.95
CA TYR A 54 -5.71 0.51 6.22
C TYR A 54 -4.89 1.81 6.23
N VAL A 55 -3.87 1.84 7.07
CA VAL A 55 -2.87 2.91 7.09
C VAL A 55 -1.70 2.49 6.23
N VAL A 56 -1.34 3.34 5.27
CA VAL A 56 -0.18 3.13 4.40
C VAL A 56 1.06 3.62 5.12
N LEU A 57 2.05 2.74 5.24
CA LEU A 57 3.33 3.02 5.84
C LEU A 57 4.45 2.66 4.85
N SER A 58 5.64 3.18 5.09
CA SER A 58 6.83 2.80 4.33
C SER A 58 8.02 2.60 5.24
N THR A 59 8.94 1.76 4.77
CA THR A 59 10.26 1.57 5.36
C THR A 59 11.30 1.56 4.25
N ASP A 60 12.56 1.83 4.59
CA ASP A 60 13.67 1.68 3.65
C ASP A 60 13.82 0.21 3.22
N VAL A 61 14.07 -0.01 1.93
CA VAL A 61 14.40 -1.33 1.39
C VAL A 61 15.62 -1.87 2.13
N GLY A 62 15.51 -3.10 2.63
CA GLY A 62 16.55 -3.76 3.43
C GLY A 62 16.35 -3.64 4.96
N ARG A 63 15.45 -2.78 5.44
CA ARG A 63 14.92 -2.89 6.82
C ARG A 63 13.80 -3.93 6.86
N THR A 64 13.95 -4.94 7.71
CA THR A 64 13.09 -6.13 7.74
C THR A 64 11.93 -6.04 8.75
N GLU A 65 11.86 -4.96 9.52
CA GLU A 65 10.84 -4.78 10.56
C GLU A 65 9.58 -4.14 9.96
N VAL A 66 8.64 -4.98 9.55
CA VAL A 66 7.27 -4.56 9.22
C VAL A 66 6.34 -4.87 10.39
N ALA A 67 5.32 -4.02 10.58
CA ALA A 67 4.37 -4.19 11.68
C ALA A 67 3.61 -5.54 11.60
N ASP A 68 3.20 -6.08 12.74
CA ASP A 68 2.34 -7.27 12.78
C ASP A 68 1.05 -7.03 11.97
N ARG A 69 0.64 -8.02 11.18
CA ARG A 69 -0.49 -7.93 10.22
C ARG A 69 -0.33 -6.87 9.12
N ALA A 70 0.89 -6.43 8.84
CA ALA A 70 1.17 -5.64 7.65
C ALA A 70 0.98 -6.48 6.38
N GLU A 71 0.32 -5.89 5.40
CA GLU A 71 0.22 -6.40 4.05
C GLU A 71 1.19 -5.63 3.16
N ILE A 72 2.12 -6.32 2.51
CA ILE A 72 3.10 -5.67 1.63
C ILE A 72 2.39 -5.24 0.35
N LEU A 73 2.40 -3.95 0.07
CA LEU A 73 1.71 -3.38 -1.09
C LEU A 73 2.61 -3.35 -2.34
N GLY A 74 3.86 -2.96 -2.17
CA GLY A 74 4.80 -2.80 -3.27
C GLY A 74 6.11 -2.19 -2.83
N THR A 75 7.12 -2.24 -3.71
CA THR A 75 8.42 -1.61 -3.49
C THR A 75 8.65 -0.58 -4.57
N ASP A 76 8.96 0.64 -4.16
CA ASP A 76 9.47 1.68 -5.05
C ASP A 76 11.00 1.60 -5.06
N VAL A 77 11.54 1.17 -6.21
CA VAL A 77 12.99 1.05 -6.42
C VAL A 77 13.63 2.42 -6.65
N ALA A 78 12.87 3.41 -7.11
CA ALA A 78 13.40 4.75 -7.35
C ALA A 78 13.66 5.50 -6.03
N ASP A 79 12.76 5.35 -5.05
CA ASP A 79 12.89 5.96 -3.71
C ASP A 79 13.49 5.01 -2.66
N GLU A 80 13.84 3.77 -3.05
CA GLU A 80 14.32 2.70 -2.15
C GLU A 80 13.36 2.47 -0.96
N LYS A 81 12.04 2.51 -1.21
CA LYS A 81 11.01 2.32 -0.17
C LYS A 81 10.17 1.07 -0.41
N LEU A 82 9.92 0.33 0.67
CA LEU A 82 8.92 -0.71 0.74
C LEU A 82 7.65 -0.14 1.38
N TYR A 83 6.56 -0.13 0.62
CA TYR A 83 5.24 0.32 1.08
C TYR A 83 4.42 -0.88 1.58
N TYR A 84 3.78 -0.72 2.73
CA TYR A 84 2.94 -1.72 3.35
C TYR A 84 1.70 -1.07 3.98
N ALA A 85 0.65 -1.86 4.12
CA ALA A 85 -0.63 -1.43 4.68
C ALA A 85 -0.88 -2.18 5.98
N VAL A 86 -1.26 -1.46 7.04
CA VAL A 86 -1.65 -2.06 8.32
C VAL A 86 -3.11 -1.74 8.55
N PRO A 87 -3.97 -2.71 8.94
CA PRO A 87 -5.37 -2.41 9.24
C PRO A 87 -5.43 -1.34 10.33
N ARG A 88 -6.28 -0.32 10.16
CA ARG A 88 -6.38 0.81 11.10
C ARG A 88 -6.61 0.36 12.55
N SER A 89 -7.35 -0.74 12.71
CA SER A 89 -7.59 -1.40 14.01
C SER A 89 -6.30 -1.85 14.72
N ALA A 90 -5.26 -2.26 13.98
CA ALA A 90 -3.96 -2.62 14.53
C ALA A 90 -3.01 -1.42 14.69
N TYR A 91 -3.20 -0.35 13.90
CA TYR A 91 -2.39 0.87 13.98
C TYR A 91 -2.71 1.73 15.22
N GLY A 92 -3.97 1.73 15.68
CA GLY A 92 -4.41 2.49 16.86
C GLY A 92 -4.23 1.80 18.21
N GLY A 93 -3.51 0.67 18.27
CA GLY A 93 -3.32 -0.13 19.48
C GLY A 93 -2.08 0.22 20.31
N GLY A 94 -1.36 1.30 19.96
CA GLY A 94 -0.29 1.85 20.77
C GLY A 94 -0.84 2.84 21.79
N GLU A 95 -0.60 2.52 23.06
CA GLU A 95 -0.92 3.25 24.29
C GLU A 95 -0.61 4.75 24.27
#